data_AF-U6B5K0-F1
#
_entry.id   AF-U6B5K0-F1
#
_cell.length_a   1.000
_cell.length_b   1.000
_cell.length_c   1.000
_cell.angle_alpha   90.00
_cell.angle_beta   90.00
_cell.angle_gamma   90.00
#
_symmetry.space_group_name_H-M   'P 1'
#
loop_
_entity.id
_entity.type
_entity.pdbx_description
1 polymer ?
#
loop_
_entity_poly.entity_id
_entity_poly.type
_entity_poly.pdbx_seq_one_letter_code
_entity_poly.pdbx_strand_id
1 'polypeptide(L)'
;MVFFIILSVLCCFYCVPERFQGYVLNALTKDKIAFYIINFIIWFIPFMIIPLPYNNKNIYFEFGFLLTTCYILSCYMSSRIQGHNSVARYFTEYDAKIKEPLTLIALCLVLIYVGHNMINIVLDTYITYKFLEYYTISELVIKVWMMIIGNTFLSILFLQLYKALRGKLES
;
A
#
# COMPACT_ATOMS: atom_id res chain seq x y z
N MET A 1 -7.33 14.17 -11.34
CA MET A 1 -7.78 12.92 -10.70
C MET A 1 -7.63 11.72 -11.62
N VAL A 2 -8.29 11.68 -12.78
CA VAL A 2 -8.16 10.58 -13.78
C VAL A 2 -6.72 10.38 -14.26
N PHE A 3 -5.98 11.47 -14.49
CA PHE A 3 -4.57 11.44 -14.90
C PHE A 3 -3.65 10.74 -13.88
N PHE A 4 -3.91 10.89 -12.57
CA PHE A 4 -3.11 10.25 -11.52
C PHE A 4 -3.41 8.76 -11.39
N ILE A 5 -4.65 8.34 -11.63
CA ILE A 5 -5.04 6.93 -11.70
C ILE A 5 -4.39 6.28 -12.91
N ILE A 6 -4.40 6.96 -14.05
CA ILE A 6 -3.74 6.47 -15.27
C ILE A 6 -2.22 6.42 -15.06
N LEU A 7 -1.60 7.44 -14.44
CA LEU A 7 -0.17 7.46 -14.19
C LEU A 7 0.27 6.42 -13.15
N SER A 8 -0.50 6.18 -12.09
CA SER A 8 -0.18 5.14 -11.10
C SER A 8 -0.36 3.74 -11.68
N VAL A 9 -1.41 3.52 -12.48
CA VAL A 9 -1.59 2.28 -13.25
C VAL A 9 -0.45 2.08 -14.25
N LEU A 10 -0.08 3.13 -15.00
CA LEU A 10 1.03 3.07 -15.96
C LEU A 10 2.37 2.85 -15.27
N CYS A 11 2.69 3.53 -14.16
CA CYS A 11 3.92 3.29 -13.40
C CYS A 11 3.97 1.85 -12.85
N CYS A 12 2.84 1.27 -12.42
CA CYS A 12 2.76 -0.15 -12.06
C CYS A 12 3.06 -1.08 -13.25
N PHE A 13 2.65 -0.71 -14.47
CA PHE A 13 2.96 -1.46 -15.69
C PHE A 13 4.40 -1.24 -16.20
N TYR A 14 4.98 -0.05 -16.02
CA TYR A 14 6.32 0.34 -16.50
C TYR A 14 7.46 -0.02 -15.55
N CYS A 15 7.19 -0.31 -14.26
CA CYS A 15 8.19 -0.96 -13.39
C CYS A 15 8.50 -2.40 -13.80
N VAL A 16 7.84 -2.93 -14.84
CA VAL A 16 8.14 -4.22 -15.43
C VAL A 16 9.16 -4.02 -16.57
N PRO A 17 10.37 -4.59 -16.47
CA PRO A 17 11.42 -4.39 -17.48
C PRO A 17 10.95 -4.82 -18.89
N GLU A 18 11.30 -4.03 -19.90
CA GLU A 18 10.79 -4.09 -21.30
C GLU A 18 10.89 -5.47 -21.98
N ARG A 19 11.81 -6.35 -21.54
CA ARG A 19 11.88 -7.74 -22.03
C ARG A 19 10.68 -8.62 -21.65
N PHE A 20 9.80 -8.18 -20.77
CA PHE A 20 8.68 -8.98 -20.26
C PHE A 20 7.30 -8.53 -20.74
N GLN A 21 7.14 -7.39 -21.43
CA GLN A 21 5.81 -6.84 -21.75
C GLN A 21 4.91 -7.78 -22.57
N GLY A 22 5.46 -8.57 -23.50
CA GLY A 22 4.71 -9.60 -24.24
C GLY A 22 4.32 -10.84 -23.42
N TYR A 23 5.04 -11.11 -22.32
CA TYR A 23 4.76 -12.20 -21.38
C TYR A 23 3.90 -11.75 -20.19
N VAL A 24 3.85 -10.45 -19.89
CA VAL A 24 3.17 -9.87 -18.72
C VAL A 24 1.66 -10.02 -18.79
N LEU A 25 1.06 -9.89 -19.99
CA LEU A 25 -0.38 -10.08 -20.15
C LEU A 25 -0.80 -11.54 -19.90
N ASN A 26 0.08 -12.51 -20.21
CA ASN A 26 -0.13 -13.95 -19.97
C ASN A 26 0.41 -14.45 -18.60
N ALA A 27 1.22 -13.66 -17.88
CA ALA A 27 1.90 -14.05 -16.63
C ALA A 27 1.50 -13.23 -15.38
N LEU A 28 0.50 -12.36 -15.49
CA LEU A 28 -0.15 -11.74 -14.34
C LEU A 28 -1.00 -12.80 -13.62
N THR A 29 -0.38 -13.54 -12.71
CA THR A 29 -1.12 -14.41 -11.80
C THR A 29 -2.14 -13.57 -11.03
N LYS A 30 -3.34 -14.13 -10.79
CA LYS A 30 -4.44 -13.46 -10.07
C LYS A 30 -3.96 -12.77 -8.77
N ASP A 31 -2.98 -13.37 -8.10
CA ASP A 31 -2.38 -12.87 -6.87
C ASP A 31 -1.57 -11.57 -7.06
N LYS A 32 -0.89 -11.40 -8.20
CA LYS A 32 -0.18 -10.15 -8.53
C LYS A 32 -1.16 -9.01 -8.82
N ILE A 33 -2.23 -9.31 -9.56
CA ILE A 33 -3.32 -8.35 -9.80
C ILE A 33 -3.95 -7.93 -8.47
N ALA A 34 -4.31 -8.90 -7.63
CA ALA A 34 -4.85 -8.65 -6.29
C ALA A 34 -3.89 -7.81 -5.44
N PHE A 35 -2.59 -8.08 -5.49
CA PHE A 35 -1.59 -7.29 -4.79
C PHE A 35 -1.57 -5.82 -5.23
N TYR A 36 -1.56 -5.52 -6.53
CA TYR A 36 -1.58 -4.13 -7.00
C TYR A 36 -2.89 -3.42 -6.66
N ILE A 37 -4.03 -4.11 -6.76
CA ILE A 37 -5.34 -3.59 -6.36
C ILE A 37 -5.36 -3.28 -4.86
N ILE A 38 -4.85 -4.19 -4.01
CA ILE A 38 -4.78 -4.01 -2.56
C ILE A 38 -3.90 -2.80 -2.22
N ASN A 39 -2.71 -2.69 -2.80
CA ASN A 39 -1.85 -1.52 -2.58
C ASN A 39 -2.55 -0.24 -3.02
N PHE A 40 -3.22 -0.25 -4.18
CA PHE A 40 -3.97 0.91 -4.66
C PHE A 40 -5.06 1.33 -3.68
N ILE A 41 -5.89 0.39 -3.20
CA ILE A 41 -6.97 0.66 -2.24
C ILE A 41 -6.39 1.22 -0.93
N ILE A 42 -5.33 0.60 -0.41
CA ILE A 42 -4.68 0.99 0.84
C ILE A 42 -4.15 2.43 0.77
N TRP A 43 -3.59 2.84 -0.36
CA TRP A 43 -3.09 4.21 -0.55
C TRP A 43 -4.17 5.21 -0.96
N PHE A 44 -5.24 4.74 -1.61
CA PHE A 44 -6.35 5.59 -2.06
C PHE A 44 -7.26 6.02 -0.91
N ILE A 45 -7.57 5.13 0.04
CA ILE A 45 -8.48 5.44 1.16
C ILE A 45 -7.95 6.62 1.99
N PRO A 46 -6.70 6.64 2.47
CA PRO A 46 -6.17 7.76 3.24
C PRO A 46 -6.13 9.07 2.44
N PHE A 47 -5.86 9.01 1.12
CA PHE A 47 -5.87 10.19 0.25
C PHE A 47 -7.27 10.83 0.15
N MET A 48 -8.33 10.01 0.10
CA MET A 48 -9.72 10.49 0.04
C MET A 48 -10.21 11.12 1.34
N ILE A 49 -9.58 10.78 2.48
CA ILE A 49 -9.95 11.30 3.80
C ILE A 49 -9.38 12.71 4.03
N ILE A 50 -8.33 13.10 3.30
CA ILE A 50 -7.72 14.42 3.44
C ILE A 50 -8.71 15.49 2.96
N PRO A 51 -9.17 16.40 3.85
CA PRO A 51 -10.14 17.41 3.46
C PRO A 51 -9.52 18.34 2.41
N LEU A 52 -10.20 18.48 1.27
CA LEU A 52 -9.81 19.39 0.19
C LEU A 52 -9.79 20.83 0.75
N PRO A 53 -8.61 21.48 0.87
CA PRO A 53 -8.58 22.86 1.29
C PRO A 53 -9.13 23.73 0.16
N TYR A 54 -10.34 24.27 0.36
CA TYR A 54 -11.02 25.14 -0.60
C TYR A 54 -10.14 26.33 -1.04
N ASN A 55 -9.26 26.79 -0.16
CA ASN A 55 -8.37 27.94 -0.35
C ASN A 55 -6.96 27.62 -0.87
N ASN A 56 -6.53 26.35 -0.96
CA ASN A 56 -5.14 26.08 -1.39
C ASN A 56 -4.98 24.77 -2.17
N LYS A 57 -5.53 24.76 -3.40
CA LYS A 57 -5.49 23.61 -4.31
C LYS A 57 -4.06 23.13 -4.62
N ASN A 58 -3.08 24.04 -4.65
CA ASN A 58 -1.69 23.70 -5.00
C ASN A 58 -1.06 22.76 -3.97
N ILE A 59 -1.20 23.05 -2.67
CA ILE A 59 -0.70 22.19 -1.58
C ILE A 59 -1.29 20.78 -1.68
N TYR A 60 -2.58 20.68 -2.02
CA TYR A 60 -3.24 19.39 -2.19
C TYR A 60 -2.66 18.58 -3.37
N PHE A 61 -2.38 19.22 -4.50
CA PHE A 61 -1.76 18.57 -5.66
C PHE A 61 -0.31 18.14 -5.37
N GLU A 62 0.49 18.99 -4.72
CA GLU A 62 1.87 18.66 -4.34
C GLU A 62 1.91 17.49 -3.35
N PHE A 63 1.03 17.51 -2.35
CA PHE A 63 0.91 16.39 -1.41
C PHE A 63 0.45 15.10 -2.11
N GLY A 64 -0.44 15.19 -3.09
CA GLY A 64 -0.82 14.07 -3.95
C GLY A 64 0.37 13.48 -4.73
N PHE A 65 1.30 14.32 -5.19
CA PHE A 65 2.52 13.86 -5.86
C PHE A 65 3.48 13.15 -4.88
N LEU A 66 3.63 13.69 -3.66
CA LEU A 66 4.38 13.05 -2.59
C LEU A 66 3.79 11.67 -2.26
N LEU A 67 2.48 11.58 -2.08
CA LEU A 67 1.78 10.31 -1.82
C LEU A 67 1.95 9.31 -2.95
N THR A 68 1.88 9.76 -4.21
CA THR A 68 2.09 8.89 -5.38
C THR A 68 3.51 8.29 -5.38
N THR A 69 4.50 9.10 -5.02
CA THR A 69 5.89 8.63 -4.89
C THR A 69 6.03 7.60 -3.76
N CYS A 70 5.40 7.86 -2.62
CA CYS A 70 5.38 6.93 -1.49
C CYS A 70 4.65 5.61 -1.83
N TYR A 71 3.57 5.68 -2.60
CA TYR A 71 2.85 4.53 -3.12
C TYR A 71 3.74 3.63 -3.99
N ILE A 72 4.44 4.23 -4.97
CA ILE A 72 5.34 3.48 -5.86
C ILE A 72 6.45 2.80 -5.04
N LEU A 73 7.03 3.52 -4.08
CA LEU A 73 8.07 2.98 -3.21
C LEU A 73 7.56 1.84 -2.32
N SER A 74 6.36 1.99 -1.75
CA SER A 74 5.70 0.95 -0.96
C SER A 74 5.41 -0.30 -1.79
N CYS A 75 4.90 -0.14 -3.02
CA CYS A 75 4.70 -1.24 -3.95
C CYS A 75 6.01 -1.98 -4.24
N TYR A 76 7.08 -1.22 -4.52
CA TYR A 76 8.41 -1.80 -4.75
C TYR A 76 8.89 -2.58 -3.52
N MET A 77 8.84 -1.99 -2.33
CA MET A 77 9.26 -2.66 -1.08
C MET A 77 8.43 -3.92 -0.79
N SER A 78 7.11 -3.84 -0.89
CA SER A 78 6.23 -4.99 -0.66
C SER A 78 6.51 -6.11 -1.67
N SER A 79 6.76 -5.79 -2.94
CA SER A 79 7.13 -6.80 -3.96
C SER A 79 8.46 -7.48 -3.65
N ARG A 80 9.46 -6.72 -3.17
CA ARG A 80 10.78 -7.24 -2.79
C ARG A 80 10.70 -8.13 -1.55
N ILE A 81 9.90 -7.74 -0.57
CA ILE A 81 9.66 -8.54 0.65
C ILE A 81 8.99 -9.87 0.30
N GLN A 82 7.95 -9.85 -0.53
CA GLN A 82 7.25 -11.07 -0.94
C GLN A 82 8.10 -12.00 -1.80
N GLY A 83 8.98 -11.44 -2.64
CA GLY A 83 9.93 -12.20 -3.44
C GLY A 83 11.13 -12.73 -2.66
N HIS A 84 11.30 -12.37 -1.38
CA HIS A 84 12.43 -12.82 -0.59
C HIS A 84 12.22 -14.27 -0.11
N ASN A 85 13.20 -15.15 -0.38
CA ASN A 85 13.07 -16.60 -0.14
C ASN A 85 12.69 -16.96 1.30
N SER A 86 13.24 -16.27 2.30
CA SER A 86 12.89 -16.52 3.71
C SER A 86 11.43 -16.19 4.04
N VAL A 87 10.91 -15.10 3.47
CA VAL A 87 9.54 -14.63 3.68
C VAL A 87 8.56 -15.53 2.93
N ALA A 88 8.88 -15.89 1.68
CA ALA A 88 8.09 -16.84 0.91
C ALA A 88 8.00 -18.20 1.63
N ARG A 89 9.12 -18.70 2.17
CA ARG A 89 9.16 -19.94 2.97
C ARG A 89 8.31 -19.81 4.23
N TYR A 90 8.44 -18.71 4.97
CA TYR A 90 7.63 -18.43 6.16
C TYR A 90 6.13 -18.48 5.85
N PHE A 91 5.68 -17.80 4.79
CA PHE A 91 4.27 -17.83 4.42
C PHE A 91 3.80 -19.23 4.02
N THR A 92 4.65 -20.02 3.36
CA THR A 92 4.31 -21.40 2.97
C THR A 92 4.19 -22.30 4.20
N GLU A 93 5.10 -22.16 5.18
CA GLU A 93 5.13 -22.98 6.39
C GLU A 93 3.95 -22.69 7.33
N TYR A 94 3.46 -21.45 7.35
CA TYR A 94 2.37 -21.00 8.24
C TYR A 94 1.02 -20.81 7.53
N ASP A 95 0.90 -21.17 6.25
CA ASP A 95 -0.33 -20.99 5.45
C ASP A 95 -1.55 -21.67 6.10
N ALA A 96 -1.38 -22.90 6.59
CA ALA A 96 -2.44 -23.65 7.27
C ALA A 96 -2.93 -22.95 8.55
N LYS A 97 -2.02 -22.34 9.32
CA LYS A 97 -2.35 -21.64 10.57
C LYS A 97 -3.08 -20.31 10.35
N ILE A 98 -2.80 -19.64 9.23
CA ILE A 98 -3.50 -18.40 8.86
C ILE A 98 -4.98 -18.66 8.57
N LYS A 99 -5.33 -19.86 8.08
CA LYS A 99 -6.71 -20.26 7.76
C LYS A 99 -7.56 -20.58 8.99
N GLU A 100 -6.94 -20.70 10.17
CA GLU A 100 -7.66 -20.95 11.42
C GLU A 100 -8.57 -19.76 11.77
N PRO A 101 -9.82 -20.00 12.21
CA PRO A 101 -10.78 -18.93 12.50
C PRO A 101 -10.26 -17.90 13.50
N LEU A 102 -9.56 -18.34 14.55
CA LEU A 102 -9.00 -17.46 15.57
C LEU A 102 -7.90 -16.56 14.98
N THR A 103 -7.01 -17.12 14.16
CA THR A 103 -5.95 -16.36 13.49
C THR A 103 -6.51 -15.36 12.50
N LEU A 104 -7.58 -15.71 11.76
CA LEU A 104 -8.28 -14.77 10.87
C LEU A 104 -8.91 -13.60 11.63
N ILE A 105 -9.57 -13.86 12.76
CA ILE A 105 -10.16 -12.81 13.62
C ILE A 105 -9.05 -11.90 14.14
N ALA A 106 -7.95 -12.47 14.65
CA ALA A 106 -6.80 -11.71 15.10
C ALA A 106 -6.20 -10.84 13.98
N LEU A 107 -6.06 -11.40 12.77
CA LEU A 107 -5.57 -10.68 11.60
C LEU A 107 -6.49 -9.52 11.21
N CYS A 108 -7.81 -9.71 11.24
CA CYS A 108 -8.77 -8.63 11.01
C CYS A 108 -8.68 -7.52 12.05
N LEU A 109 -8.52 -7.85 13.35
CA LEU A 109 -8.33 -6.86 14.41
C LEU A 109 -7.04 -6.06 14.21
N VAL A 110 -5.94 -6.74 13.85
CA VAL A 110 -4.66 -6.08 13.51
C VAL A 110 -4.83 -5.16 12.30
N LEU A 111 -5.55 -5.58 11.26
CA LEU A 111 -5.83 -4.74 10.08
C LEU A 111 -6.63 -3.48 10.43
N ILE A 112 -7.65 -3.60 11.30
CA ILE A 112 -8.43 -2.45 11.76
C ILE A 112 -7.54 -1.48 12.56
N TYR A 113 -6.74 -2.01 13.50
CA TYR A 113 -5.85 -1.20 14.32
C TYR A 113 -4.78 -0.48 13.49
N VAL A 114 -4.08 -1.22 12.62
CA VAL A 114 -3.04 -0.65 11.76
C VAL A 114 -3.67 0.31 10.77
N GLY A 115 -4.80 -0.02 10.16
CA GLY A 115 -5.53 0.86 9.25
C GLY A 115 -5.92 2.19 9.89
N HIS A 116 -6.43 2.16 11.13
CA HIS A 116 -6.73 3.38 11.89
C HIS A 116 -5.49 4.23 12.13
N ASN A 117 -4.39 3.62 12.58
CA ASN A 117 -3.12 4.34 12.78
C ASN A 117 -2.57 4.93 11.48
N MET A 118 -2.74 4.25 10.35
CA MET A 118 -2.31 4.75 9.05
C MET A 118 -3.08 5.99 8.62
N ILE A 119 -4.39 6.07 8.91
CA ILE A 119 -5.18 7.28 8.66
C ILE A 119 -4.62 8.45 9.47
N ASN A 120 -4.31 8.23 10.75
CA ASN A 120 -3.74 9.26 11.61
C ASN A 120 -2.36 9.73 11.11
N ILE A 121 -1.49 8.80 10.71
CA ILE A 121 -0.17 9.12 10.15
C ILE A 121 -0.30 9.94 8.87
N VAL A 122 -1.21 9.58 7.96
CA VAL A 122 -1.40 10.32 6.70
C VAL A 122 -1.92 11.74 6.96
N LEU A 123 -2.89 11.89 7.87
CA LEU A 123 -3.41 13.20 8.27
C LEU A 123 -2.34 14.06 8.95
N ASP A 124 -1.58 13.48 9.86
CA ASP A 124 -0.49 14.16 10.57
C ASP A 124 0.66 14.54 9.62
N THR A 125 0.97 13.70 8.64
CA THR A 125 1.94 14.02 7.56
C THR A 125 1.43 15.19 6.72
N TYR A 126 0.14 15.21 6.36
CA TYR A 126 -0.46 16.30 5.61
C TYR A 126 -0.44 17.62 6.40
N ILE A 127 -0.76 17.59 7.70
CA ILE A 127 -0.69 18.77 8.57
C ILE A 127 0.75 19.29 8.63
N THR A 128 1.73 18.43 8.87
CA THR A 128 3.15 18.81 8.88
C THR A 128 3.61 19.36 7.54
N TYR A 129 3.18 18.77 6.42
CA TYR A 129 3.48 19.29 5.08
C TYR A 129 2.87 20.68 4.85
N LYS A 130 1.59 20.84 5.19
CA LYS A 130 0.85 22.10 5.00
C LYS A 130 1.43 23.24 5.84
N PHE A 131 1.89 22.94 7.04
CA PHE A 131 2.39 23.91 8.01
C PHE A 131 3.91 23.82 8.18
N LEU A 132 4.65 23.49 7.11
CA LEU A 132 6.09 23.25 7.15
C LEU A 132 6.90 24.43 7.70
N GLU A 133 6.36 25.65 7.66
CA GLU A 133 6.96 26.83 8.32
C GLU A 133 7.07 26.70 9.86
N TYR A 134 6.29 25.81 10.47
CA TYR A 134 6.25 25.55 11.91
C TYR A 134 6.88 24.20 12.31
N TYR A 135 7.28 23.37 11.34
CA TYR A 135 7.80 22.02 11.58
C TYR A 135 9.17 21.83 10.93
N THR A 136 9.96 20.88 11.44
CA THR A 136 11.25 20.57 10.84
C THR A 136 11.12 19.65 9.62
N ILE A 137 12.00 19.81 8.62
CA ILE A 137 12.06 18.89 7.47
C ILE A 137 12.32 17.46 7.94
N SER A 138 13.11 17.27 9.00
CA SER A 138 13.36 15.97 9.61
C SER A 138 12.08 15.28 10.10
N GLU A 139 11.15 16.02 10.71
CA GLU A 139 9.86 15.45 11.14
C GLU A 139 9.02 15.00 9.96
N LEU A 140 8.96 15.80 8.89
CA LEU A 140 8.27 15.42 7.66
C LEU A 140 8.86 14.14 7.07
N VAL A 141 10.19 14.02 7.02
CA VAL A 141 10.89 12.83 6.52
C VAL A 141 10.56 11.60 7.37
N ILE A 142 10.56 11.71 8.71
CA ILE A 142 10.20 10.61 9.60
C ILE A 142 8.77 10.14 9.34
N LYS A 143 7.81 11.08 9.25
CA LYS A 143 6.40 10.76 8.99
C LYS A 143 6.19 10.11 7.63
N VAL A 144 6.89 10.59 6.59
CA VAL A 144 6.89 9.97 5.26
C VAL A 144 7.41 8.53 5.30
N TRP A 145 8.50 8.27 6.03
CA TRP A 145 9.02 6.91 6.21
C TRP A 145 8.05 6.00 6.98
N MET A 146 7.45 6.49 8.06
CA MET A 146 6.42 5.77 8.81
C MET A 146 5.24 5.40 7.90
N MET A 147 4.82 6.33 7.04
CA MET A 147 3.76 6.10 6.08
C MET A 147 4.12 5.03 5.03
N ILE A 148 5.34 5.05 4.48
CA ILE A 148 5.81 4.05 3.51
C ILE A 148 5.86 2.66 4.16
N ILE A 149 6.48 2.54 5.34
CA ILE A 149 6.64 1.26 6.05
C ILE A 149 5.28 0.71 6.46
N GLY A 150 4.42 1.55 7.05
CA GLY A 150 3.11 1.13 7.53
C GLY A 150 2.19 0.65 6.40
N ASN A 151 2.15 1.36 5.27
CA ASN A 151 1.38 0.90 4.11
C ASN A 151 1.97 -0.35 3.43
N THR A 152 3.30 -0.50 3.45
CA THR A 152 3.98 -1.71 2.96
C THR A 152 3.57 -2.93 3.79
N PHE A 153 3.55 -2.78 5.11
CA PHE A 153 3.11 -3.81 6.05
C PHE A 153 1.62 -4.13 5.87
N LEU A 154 0.77 -3.09 5.80
CA LEU A 154 -0.67 -3.25 5.61
C LEU A 154 -0.99 -4.00 4.30
N SER A 155 -0.27 -3.70 3.22
CA SER A 155 -0.44 -4.36 1.92
C SER A 155 -0.05 -5.84 1.95
N ILE A 156 0.98 -6.19 2.73
CA ILE A 156 1.35 -7.59 2.95
C ILE A 156 0.27 -8.31 3.76
N LEU A 157 -0.21 -7.72 4.86
CA LEU A 157 -1.25 -8.32 5.70
C LEU A 157 -2.56 -8.54 4.92
N PHE A 158 -3.01 -7.56 4.14
CA PHE A 158 -4.21 -7.70 3.31
C PHE A 158 -4.04 -8.78 2.25
N LEU A 159 -2.86 -8.92 1.64
CA LEU A 159 -2.62 -10.00 0.69
C LEU A 159 -2.70 -11.38 1.36
N GLN A 160 -2.19 -11.52 2.59
CA GLN A 160 -2.31 -12.78 3.33
C GLN A 160 -3.76 -13.10 3.68
N LEU A 161 -4.54 -12.10 4.13
CA LEU A 161 -5.97 -12.27 4.38
C LEU A 161 -6.70 -12.68 3.08
N TYR A 162 -6.41 -12.02 1.97
CA TYR A 162 -7.00 -12.34 0.67
C TYR A 162 -6.72 -13.79 0.26
N LYS A 163 -5.47 -14.26 0.38
CA LYS A 163 -5.10 -15.64 0.06
C LYS A 163 -5.81 -16.65 0.97
N ALA A 164 -5.90 -16.37 2.26
CA ALA A 164 -6.55 -17.24 3.23
C ALA A 164 -8.06 -17.38 2.96
N LEU A 165 -8.73 -16.27 2.64
CA LEU A 165 -10.16 -16.27 2.30
C LEU A 165 -10.43 -16.94 0.95
N ARG A 166 -9.57 -16.71 -0.05
CA ARG A 166 -9.68 -17.36 -1.37
C ARG A 166 -9.52 -18.88 -1.28
N GLY A 167 -8.55 -19.36 -0.51
CA GLY A 167 -8.34 -20.80 -0.32
C GLY A 167 -9.53 -21.51 0.35
N LYS A 168 -10.39 -20.78 1.06
CA LYS A 168 -11.65 -21.27 1.63
C LYS A 168 -12.83 -21.27 0.66
N LEU A 169 -12.77 -20.47 -0.41
CA LEU A 169 -13.82 -20.35 -1.43
C LEU A 169 -13.64 -21.37 -2.56
N GLU A 170 -12.42 -21.89 -2.75
CA GLU A 170 -12.08 -22.90 -3.75
C GLU A 170 -12.11 -24.35 -3.20
N SER A 171 -12.36 -24.53 -1.89
CA SER A 171 -12.47 -25.83 -1.19
C SER A 171 -13.91 -26.19 -0.86
#